data_AF-A0A0A0BZW7-F1
#
_entry.id   AF-A0A0A0BZW7-F1
#
_cell.length_a   1.000
_cell.length_b   1.000
_cell.length_c   1.000
_cell.angle_alpha   90.00
_cell.angle_beta   90.00
_cell.angle_gamma   90.00
#
_symmetry.space_group_name_H-M   'P 1'
#
loop_
_entity.id
_entity.type
_entity.pdbx_description
1 polymer ?
#
loop_
_entity_poly.entity_id
_entity_poly.type
_entity_poly.pdbx_seq_one_letter_code
_entity_poly.pdbx_strand_id
1 'polypeptide(L)'
;MPGYAEAAAAGLLPRVPEHPPALSVQPTARSLMHRFIALALGGSLVLGVVAGVVDRSALHGPATAGVLGALALVFLVVLLLALPRVGRQSVAELQQGYTTLTLQFGGFWCGEGPLTLSGEMRAAWDYRGTWQLDHRDGRVLRAPDRGVDPPGMYPSPNQPGRMELWTGRVWLEHVADRP
;
A
#
# COMPACT_ATOMS: atom_id res chain seq x y z
N MET A 1 10.94 -22.12 -1.04
CA MET A 1 9.47 -22.20 -1.08
C MET A 1 9.05 -22.94 -2.34
N PRO A 2 8.43 -24.12 -2.22
CA PRO A 2 7.98 -24.93 -3.37
C PRO A 2 7.13 -24.13 -4.37
N GLY A 3 6.20 -23.31 -3.86
CA GLY A 3 5.33 -22.47 -4.69
C GLY A 3 6.05 -21.40 -5.52
N TYR A 4 7.22 -20.91 -5.06
CA TYR A 4 8.00 -19.94 -5.84
C TYR A 4 8.68 -20.60 -7.05
N ALA A 5 9.35 -21.74 -6.84
CA ALA A 5 10.03 -22.46 -7.92
C ALA A 5 9.03 -22.97 -8.97
N GLU A 6 7.86 -23.43 -8.53
CA GLU A 6 6.76 -23.80 -9.41
C GLU A 6 6.19 -22.59 -10.17
N ALA A 7 5.99 -21.45 -9.49
CA ALA A 7 5.56 -20.22 -10.15
C ALA A 7 6.58 -19.71 -11.17
N ALA A 8 7.87 -19.84 -10.86
CA ALA A 8 8.99 -19.51 -11.76
C ALA A 8 8.98 -20.41 -12.99
N ALA A 9 8.89 -21.72 -12.79
CA ALA A 9 8.82 -22.71 -13.87
C ALA A 9 7.57 -22.52 -14.75
N ALA A 10 6.45 -22.13 -14.16
CA ALA A 10 5.20 -21.81 -14.86
C ALA A 10 5.18 -20.40 -15.48
N GLY A 11 6.22 -19.59 -15.27
CA GLY A 11 6.32 -18.23 -15.79
C GLY A 11 5.29 -17.24 -15.20
N LEU A 12 4.78 -17.54 -14.00
CA LEU A 12 3.73 -16.82 -13.27
C LEU A 12 4.28 -15.71 -12.34
N LEU A 13 5.60 -15.51 -12.30
CA LEU A 13 6.20 -14.43 -11.52
C LEU A 13 5.80 -13.06 -12.11
N PRO A 14 5.70 -12.00 -11.28
CA PRO A 14 5.56 -10.65 -11.77
C PRO A 14 6.66 -10.33 -12.78
N ARG A 15 6.26 -10.01 -14.03
CA ARG A 15 7.21 -9.67 -15.08
C ARG A 15 7.39 -8.17 -15.15
N VAL A 16 8.62 -7.72 -14.94
CA VAL A 16 9.01 -6.33 -15.13
C VAL A 16 9.56 -6.15 -16.54
N PRO A 17 8.93 -5.33 -17.39
CA PRO A 17 9.31 -5.20 -18.80
C PRO A 17 10.75 -4.69 -18.97
N GLU A 18 11.35 -4.97 -20.14
CA GLU A 18 12.70 -4.53 -20.47
C GLU A 18 12.82 -3.02 -20.65
N HIS A 19 11.74 -2.39 -21.09
CA HIS A 19 11.65 -0.95 -21.26
C HIS A 19 10.67 -0.38 -20.24
N PRO A 20 10.85 0.90 -19.85
CA PRO A 20 9.96 1.52 -18.89
C PRO A 20 8.52 1.51 -19.42
N PRO A 21 7.56 0.96 -18.66
CA PRO A 21 6.17 0.94 -19.06
C PRO A 21 5.58 2.35 -19.00
N ALA A 22 4.54 2.60 -19.79
CA ALA A 22 3.76 3.83 -19.67
C ALA A 22 2.97 3.84 -18.34
N LEU A 23 2.63 5.05 -17.88
CA LEU A 23 1.84 5.27 -16.67
C LEU A 23 0.35 4.90 -16.88
N SER A 24 0.08 3.60 -16.98
CA SER A 24 -1.22 3.00 -17.35
C SER A 24 -2.27 2.95 -16.22
N VAL A 25 -1.86 3.08 -14.96
CA VAL A 25 -2.71 2.88 -13.78
C VAL A 25 -3.05 4.25 -13.19
N GLN A 26 -4.30 4.68 -13.36
CA GLN A 26 -4.78 5.99 -12.94
C GLN A 26 -6.04 5.89 -12.04
N PRO A 27 -6.15 6.71 -10.98
CA PRO A 27 -5.11 7.58 -10.43
C PRO A 27 -3.92 6.79 -9.88
N THR A 28 -2.70 7.32 -9.90
CA THR A 28 -1.53 6.59 -9.35
C THR A 28 -1.62 6.36 -7.84
N ALA A 29 -0.94 5.34 -7.32
CA ALA A 29 -0.86 5.03 -5.90
C ALA A 29 -0.31 6.21 -5.10
N ARG A 30 0.72 6.89 -5.62
CA ARG A 30 1.25 8.11 -4.99
C ARG A 30 0.25 9.26 -4.97
N SER A 31 -0.53 9.45 -6.04
CA SER A 31 -1.59 10.46 -6.08
C SER A 31 -2.68 10.16 -5.04
N LEU A 32 -3.10 8.91 -4.91
CA LEU A 32 -4.03 8.48 -3.87
C LEU A 32 -3.46 8.65 -2.46
N MET A 33 -2.17 8.38 -2.26
CA MET A 33 -1.50 8.62 -0.98
C MET A 33 -1.48 10.12 -0.63
N HIS A 34 -1.18 11.00 -1.57
CA HIS A 34 -1.26 12.45 -1.33
C HIS A 34 -2.68 12.89 -0.96
N ARG A 35 -3.71 12.35 -1.64
CA ARG A 35 -5.12 12.62 -1.29
C ARG A 35 -5.47 12.11 0.11
N PHE A 36 -4.98 10.92 0.47
CA PHE A 36 -5.15 10.37 1.82
C PHE A 36 -4.50 11.25 2.88
N ILE A 37 -3.26 11.69 2.67
CA ILE A 37 -2.55 12.59 3.58
C ILE A 37 -3.29 13.94 3.70
N ALA A 38 -3.73 14.52 2.58
CA ALA A 38 -4.48 15.76 2.57
C ALA A 38 -5.82 15.63 3.33
N LEU A 39 -6.52 14.50 3.16
CA LEU A 39 -7.74 14.19 3.90
C LEU A 39 -7.48 14.03 5.40
N ALA A 40 -6.41 13.33 5.77
CA ALA A 40 -6.02 13.14 7.17
C ALA A 40 -5.69 14.47 7.85
N LEU A 41 -4.79 15.26 7.26
CA LEU A 41 -4.39 16.55 7.82
C LEU A 41 -5.54 17.56 7.82
N GLY A 42 -6.26 17.67 6.71
CA GLY A 42 -7.38 18.59 6.57
C GLY A 42 -8.53 18.25 7.52
N GLY A 43 -8.90 16.98 7.62
CA GLY A 43 -9.95 16.54 8.55
C GLY A 43 -9.57 16.71 10.01
N SER A 44 -8.32 16.41 10.39
CA SER A 44 -7.83 16.68 11.75
C SER A 44 -7.87 18.17 12.09
N LEU A 45 -7.48 19.05 11.15
CA LEU A 45 -7.55 20.49 11.35
C LEU A 45 -9.01 20.96 11.54
N VAL A 46 -9.93 20.49 10.69
CA VAL A 46 -11.36 20.82 10.78
C VAL A 46 -11.94 20.36 12.12
N LEU A 47 -11.65 19.13 12.54
CA LEU A 47 -12.11 18.62 13.84
C LEU A 47 -11.56 19.45 15.01
N GLY A 48 -10.28 19.87 14.94
CA GLY A 48 -9.68 20.74 15.95
C GLY A 48 -10.34 22.12 16.02
N VAL A 49 -10.65 22.72 14.87
CA VAL A 49 -11.37 24.00 14.80
C VAL A 49 -12.78 23.85 15.36
N VAL A 50 -13.51 22.80 14.99
CA VAL A 50 -14.86 22.54 15.51
C VAL A 50 -14.82 22.35 17.02
N ALA A 51 -13.90 21.55 17.55
CA ALA A 51 -13.74 21.35 18.98
C ALA A 51 -13.41 22.66 19.71
N GLY A 52 -12.52 23.49 19.17
CA GLY A 52 -12.16 24.79 19.75
C GLY A 52 -13.29 25.83 19.70
N VAL A 53 -14.12 25.83 18.66
CA VAL A 53 -15.33 26.68 18.59
C VAL A 53 -16.34 26.23 19.63
N VAL A 54 -16.55 24.92 19.74
CA VAL A 54 -17.46 24.33 20.72
C VAL A 54 -17.01 24.63 22.15
N ASP A 55 -15.72 24.50 22.46
CA ASP A 55 -15.16 24.80 23.78
C ASP A 55 -15.33 26.28 24.17
N ARG A 56 -15.25 27.19 23.20
CA ARG A 56 -15.49 28.63 23.42
C ARG A 56 -16.97 29.00 23.50
N SER A 57 -17.84 28.19 22.93
CA SER A 57 -19.29 28.36 23.09
C SER A 57 -19.70 27.77 24.44
N ALA A 58 -20.62 28.41 25.16
CA ALA A 58 -21.13 27.88 26.44
C ALA A 58 -21.95 26.56 26.29
N LEU A 59 -21.82 25.85 25.17
CA LEU A 59 -22.45 24.58 24.84
C LEU A 59 -21.69 23.43 25.50
N HIS A 60 -21.68 23.41 26.82
CA HIS A 60 -21.07 22.31 27.57
C HIS A 60 -22.15 21.27 27.94
N GLY A 61 -21.86 20.00 27.69
CA GLY A 61 -22.76 18.92 28.06
C GLY A 61 -22.45 17.59 27.38
N PRO A 62 -23.06 16.49 27.87
CA PRO A 62 -22.84 15.15 27.33
C PRO A 62 -23.26 15.02 25.86
N ALA A 63 -24.28 15.78 25.43
CA ALA A 63 -24.71 15.82 24.03
C ALA A 63 -23.61 16.36 23.10
N THR A 64 -22.93 17.43 23.50
CA THR A 64 -21.81 18.03 22.77
C THR A 64 -20.65 17.03 22.64
N ALA A 65 -20.28 16.37 23.74
CA ALA A 65 -19.25 15.34 23.72
C ALA A 65 -19.63 14.17 22.80
N GLY A 66 -20.89 13.74 22.81
CA GLY A 66 -21.41 12.70 21.92
C GLY A 66 -21.29 13.07 20.45
N VAL A 67 -21.64 14.30 20.07
CA VAL A 67 -21.53 14.77 18.68
C VAL A 67 -20.06 14.84 18.23
N LEU A 68 -19.17 15.41 19.05
CA LEU A 68 -17.74 15.45 18.72
C LEU A 68 -17.13 14.05 18.60
N GLY A 69 -17.50 13.14 19.50
CA GLY A 69 -17.10 11.73 19.44
C GLY A 69 -17.60 11.05 18.16
N ALA A 70 -18.86 11.27 17.78
CA ALA A 70 -19.42 10.74 16.54
C ALA A 70 -18.72 11.29 15.30
N LEU A 71 -18.43 12.59 15.25
CA LEU A 71 -17.67 13.21 14.15
C LEU A 71 -16.26 12.63 14.04
N ALA A 72 -15.56 12.48 15.16
CA ALA A 72 -14.23 11.87 15.19
C ALA A 72 -14.26 10.40 14.73
N LEU A 73 -15.28 9.64 15.14
CA LEU A 73 -15.46 8.25 14.74
C LEU A 73 -15.75 8.13 13.24
N VAL A 74 -16.66 8.95 12.70
CA VAL A 74 -16.95 9.00 11.26
C VAL A 74 -15.68 9.33 10.48
N PHE A 75 -14.91 10.32 10.92
CA PHE A 75 -13.65 10.67 10.29
C PHE A 75 -12.64 9.52 10.31
N LEU A 76 -12.49 8.84 11.45
CA LEU A 76 -11.64 7.66 11.57
C LEU A 76 -12.07 6.55 10.60
N VAL A 77 -13.38 6.25 10.51
CA VAL A 77 -13.91 5.27 9.56
C VAL A 77 -13.59 5.65 8.12
N VAL A 78 -13.73 6.92 7.76
CA VAL A 78 -13.38 7.43 6.42
C VAL A 78 -11.90 7.18 6.10
N LEU A 79 -10.99 7.45 7.05
CA LEU A 79 -9.56 7.18 6.88
C LEU A 79 -9.28 5.68 6.68
N LEU A 80 -9.89 4.83 7.51
CA LEU A 80 -9.73 3.37 7.42
C LEU A 80 -10.24 2.80 6.09
N LEU A 81 -11.28 3.38 5.49
CA LEU A 81 -11.80 2.97 4.19
C LEU A 81 -10.99 3.54 3.01
N ALA A 82 -10.28 4.66 3.21
CA ALA A 82 -9.48 5.29 2.17
C ALA A 82 -8.14 4.59 1.94
N LEU A 83 -7.45 4.18 3.01
CA LEU A 83 -6.10 3.59 2.93
C LEU A 83 -6.02 2.31 2.05
N PRO A 84 -6.97 1.36 2.13
CA PRO A 84 -6.99 0.17 1.26
C PRO A 84 -7.06 0.49 -0.25
N ARG A 85 -7.58 1.67 -0.63
CA ARG A 85 -7.60 2.09 -2.03
C ARG A 85 -6.19 2.36 -2.54
N VAL A 86 -5.33 2.95 -1.71
CA VAL A 86 -3.90 3.16 -2.03
C VAL A 86 -3.22 1.81 -2.24
N GLY A 87 -3.48 0.84 -1.36
CA GLY A 87 -2.92 -0.49 -1.48
C GLY A 87 -3.31 -1.22 -2.75
N ARG A 88 -4.61 -1.23 -3.08
CA ARG A 88 -5.09 -1.83 -4.34
C ARG A 88 -4.42 -1.20 -5.55
N GLN A 89 -4.28 0.11 -5.55
CA GLN A 89 -3.64 0.82 -6.65
C GLN A 89 -2.14 0.52 -6.72
N SER A 90 -1.46 0.44 -5.58
CA SER A 90 -0.06 0.03 -5.51
C SER A 90 0.14 -1.37 -6.07
N VAL A 91 -0.73 -2.33 -5.75
CA VAL A 91 -0.67 -3.68 -6.33
C VAL A 91 -0.92 -3.63 -7.84
N ALA A 92 -1.89 -2.85 -8.30
CA ALA A 92 -2.17 -2.69 -9.72
C ALA A 92 -0.95 -2.13 -10.50
N GLU A 93 -0.24 -1.15 -9.94
CA GLU A 93 1.01 -0.64 -10.53
C GLU A 93 2.08 -1.75 -10.60
N LEU A 94 2.27 -2.50 -9.51
CA LEU A 94 3.26 -3.58 -9.46
C LEU A 94 2.98 -4.69 -10.48
N GLN A 95 1.71 -4.99 -10.76
CA GLN A 95 1.31 -5.92 -11.81
C GLN A 95 1.69 -5.43 -13.22
N GLN A 96 1.91 -4.13 -13.40
CA GLN A 96 2.43 -3.55 -14.65
C GLN A 96 3.96 -3.44 -14.66
N GLY A 97 4.63 -3.91 -13.61
CA GLY A 97 6.09 -3.89 -13.48
C GLY A 97 6.68 -2.55 -13.06
N TYR A 98 5.86 -1.63 -12.55
CA TYR A 98 6.34 -0.35 -12.04
C TYR A 98 5.71 0.03 -10.70
N THR A 99 6.22 1.08 -10.08
CA THR A 99 5.61 1.72 -8.92
C THR A 99 5.83 3.23 -8.95
N THR A 100 4.84 3.97 -8.46
CA THR A 100 4.94 5.41 -8.22
C THR A 100 5.14 5.73 -6.74
N LEU A 101 4.89 4.77 -5.86
CA LEU A 101 4.90 4.93 -4.40
C LEU A 101 5.80 3.87 -3.76
N THR A 102 6.90 4.31 -3.17
CA THR A 102 7.78 3.45 -2.38
C THR A 102 7.52 3.64 -0.89
N LEU A 103 7.24 2.55 -0.18
CA LEU A 103 7.19 2.50 1.27
C LEU A 103 8.44 1.83 1.83
N GLN A 104 8.99 2.32 2.95
CA GLN A 104 10.07 1.59 3.61
C GLN A 104 9.52 0.44 4.47
N PHE A 105 8.43 0.73 5.21
CA PHE A 105 7.76 -0.22 6.10
C PHE A 105 6.26 0.07 6.14
N GLY A 106 5.48 -0.94 6.51
CA GLY A 106 4.04 -0.81 6.74
C GLY A 106 3.18 -1.47 5.66
N GLY A 107 1.86 -1.38 5.87
CA GLY A 107 0.86 -1.92 4.97
C GLY A 107 -0.28 -0.94 4.75
N PHE A 108 -1.06 -1.19 3.70
CA PHE A 108 -2.24 -0.39 3.36
C PHE A 108 -3.54 -0.93 3.99
N TRP A 109 -3.40 -1.93 4.85
CA TRP A 109 -4.50 -2.72 5.41
C TRP A 109 -4.34 -2.75 6.93
N CYS A 110 -5.47 -2.76 7.64
CA CYS A 110 -5.49 -3.04 9.08
C CYS A 110 -5.74 -4.54 9.26
N GLY A 111 -4.77 -5.27 9.81
CA GLY A 111 -4.85 -6.73 9.96
C GLY A 111 -4.49 -7.48 8.68
N GLU A 112 -5.13 -8.63 8.44
CA GLU A 112 -5.00 -9.39 7.20
C GLU A 112 -5.61 -8.60 6.03
N GLY A 113 -4.78 -8.08 5.14
CA GLY A 113 -5.26 -7.58 3.86
C GLY A 113 -5.78 -8.73 2.99
N PRO A 114 -6.65 -8.46 1.99
CA PRO A 114 -7.13 -9.49 1.07
C PRO A 114 -6.03 -10.20 0.27
N LEU A 115 -4.78 -9.74 0.40
CA LEU A 115 -3.62 -10.20 -0.35
C LEU A 115 -2.38 -10.43 0.53
N THR A 116 -2.41 -10.24 1.86
CA THR A 116 -1.22 -10.37 2.74
C THR A 116 -1.48 -11.37 3.86
N LEU A 117 -0.48 -12.13 4.29
CA LEU A 117 -0.62 -13.06 5.42
C LEU A 117 -0.67 -12.33 6.78
N SER A 118 -1.12 -13.04 7.82
CA SER A 118 -1.13 -12.53 9.19
C SER A 118 0.30 -12.26 9.70
N GLY A 119 0.52 -11.10 10.33
CA GLY A 119 1.83 -10.70 10.87
C GLY A 119 2.74 -9.90 9.91
N GLU A 120 2.35 -9.74 8.63
CA GLU A 120 3.17 -9.08 7.60
C GLU A 120 3.08 -7.55 7.57
N MET A 121 2.29 -6.90 8.44
CA MET A 121 2.25 -5.43 8.56
C MET A 121 3.62 -4.78 8.88
N ARG A 122 4.64 -5.59 9.18
CA ARG A 122 6.02 -5.19 9.47
C ARG A 122 7.03 -5.51 8.36
N ALA A 123 6.61 -6.11 7.24
CA ALA A 123 7.53 -6.50 6.18
C ALA A 123 8.10 -5.27 5.47
N ALA A 124 9.43 -5.23 5.34
CA ALA A 124 10.10 -4.23 4.53
C ALA A 124 9.77 -4.48 3.06
N TRP A 125 9.47 -3.41 2.33
CA TRP A 125 9.29 -3.51 0.90
C TRP A 125 10.62 -3.28 0.21
N ASP A 126 11.00 -4.21 -0.67
CA ASP A 126 12.09 -4.00 -1.63
C ASP A 126 11.49 -3.74 -3.00
N TYR A 127 11.57 -2.49 -3.47
CA TYR A 127 11.10 -2.08 -4.80
C TYR A 127 12.22 -2.07 -5.85
N ARG A 128 13.43 -2.53 -5.52
CA ARG A 128 14.57 -2.44 -6.46
C ARG A 128 14.31 -3.21 -7.74
N GLY A 129 13.56 -4.31 -7.68
CA GLY A 129 13.20 -5.10 -8.86
C GLY A 129 12.19 -4.46 -9.82
N THR A 130 11.58 -3.30 -9.50
CA THR A 130 10.58 -2.63 -10.37
C THR A 130 11.04 -1.28 -10.90
N TRP A 131 10.45 -0.87 -12.02
CA TRP A 131 10.59 0.51 -12.51
C TRP A 131 9.99 1.48 -11.48
N GLN A 132 10.74 2.51 -11.11
CA GLN A 132 10.18 3.62 -10.33
C GLN A 132 9.86 4.77 -11.29
N LEU A 133 8.59 5.13 -11.36
CA LEU A 133 8.11 6.19 -12.25
C LEU A 133 7.64 7.39 -11.45
N ASP A 134 7.78 8.59 -12.02
CA ASP A 134 7.15 9.78 -11.48
C ASP A 134 5.63 9.68 -11.66
N HIS A 135 4.92 9.93 -10.58
CA HIS A 135 3.47 9.82 -10.51
C HIS A 135 2.68 10.82 -11.37
N ARG A 136 3.31 11.89 -11.89
CA ARG A 136 2.65 12.95 -12.67
C ARG A 136 2.76 12.71 -14.16
N ASP A 137 3.95 12.38 -14.63
CA ASP A 137 4.28 12.32 -16.05
C ASP A 137 4.83 10.96 -16.51
N GLY A 138 5.03 10.01 -15.58
CA GLY A 138 5.56 8.69 -15.90
C GLY A 138 7.05 8.68 -16.21
N ARG A 139 7.78 9.79 -15.98
CA ARG A 139 9.22 9.84 -16.19
C ARG A 139 9.92 8.80 -15.30
N VAL A 140 10.91 8.11 -15.86
CA VAL A 140 11.72 7.16 -15.10
C VAL A 140 12.52 7.88 -14.03
N LEU A 141 12.31 7.49 -12.78
CA LEU A 141 13.12 7.90 -11.64
C LEU A 141 14.22 6.87 -11.33
N ARG A 142 13.92 5.57 -11.52
CA ARG A 142 14.86 4.47 -11.30
C ARG A 142 14.53 3.27 -12.19
N ALA A 143 15.55 2.65 -12.77
CA ALA A 143 15.45 1.37 -13.46
C ALA A 143 15.45 0.19 -12.47
N PRO A 144 14.86 -0.96 -12.84
CA PRO A 144 14.88 -2.16 -12.01
C PRO A 144 16.28 -2.76 -11.92
N ASP A 145 16.65 -3.23 -10.73
CA ASP A 145 17.78 -4.12 -10.49
C ASP A 145 17.37 -5.55 -10.90
N ARG A 146 18.01 -6.10 -11.93
CA ARG A 146 17.70 -7.45 -12.44
C ARG A 146 18.17 -8.57 -11.54
N GLY A 147 19.03 -8.29 -10.56
CA GLY A 147 19.44 -9.23 -9.52
C GLY A 147 18.44 -9.33 -8.36
N VAL A 148 17.41 -8.48 -8.35
CA VAL A 148 16.41 -8.41 -7.28
C VAL A 148 15.04 -8.66 -7.86
N ASP A 149 14.35 -9.65 -7.31
CA ASP A 149 13.00 -9.92 -7.72
C ASP A 149 12.02 -8.82 -7.26
N PRO A 150 11.04 -8.45 -8.10
CA PRO A 150 10.11 -7.38 -7.81
C PRO A 150 9.13 -7.74 -6.68
N PRO A 151 8.61 -6.77 -5.92
CA PRO A 151 7.42 -7.02 -5.11
C PRO A 151 6.20 -7.14 -6.01
N GLY A 152 5.23 -7.97 -5.64
CA GLY A 152 4.07 -8.23 -6.48
C GLY A 152 3.24 -9.43 -6.02
N MET A 153 2.33 -9.87 -6.89
CA MET A 153 1.47 -11.02 -6.61
C MET A 153 2.16 -12.31 -7.06
N TYR A 154 2.30 -13.27 -6.15
CA TYR A 154 2.88 -14.60 -6.37
C TYR A 154 1.87 -15.68 -5.97
N PRO A 155 1.92 -16.89 -6.56
CA PRO A 155 1.17 -18.02 -6.04
C PRO A 155 1.53 -18.32 -4.58
N SER A 156 0.52 -18.48 -3.72
CA SER A 156 0.73 -18.73 -2.29
C SER A 156 1.31 -20.14 -2.08
N PRO A 157 2.42 -20.29 -1.35
CA PRO A 157 2.99 -21.59 -1.01
C PRO A 157 2.16 -22.30 0.07
N ASN A 158 1.36 -21.55 0.83
CA ASN A 158 0.58 -22.05 1.95
C ASN A 158 -0.86 -22.39 1.55
N GLN A 159 -1.34 -21.84 0.43
CA GLN A 159 -2.73 -22.00 -0.03
C GLN A 159 -2.76 -22.21 -1.55
N PRO A 160 -2.74 -23.48 -2.03
CA PRO A 160 -2.77 -23.79 -3.46
C PRO A 160 -3.94 -23.11 -4.17
N GLY A 161 -3.65 -22.51 -5.32
CA GLY A 161 -4.64 -21.79 -6.14
C GLY A 161 -4.95 -20.35 -5.68
N ARG A 162 -4.33 -19.85 -4.61
CA ARG A 162 -4.44 -18.44 -4.20
C ARG A 162 -3.21 -17.64 -4.60
N MET A 163 -3.40 -16.34 -4.78
CA MET A 163 -2.33 -15.36 -4.98
C MET A 163 -2.08 -14.61 -3.68
N GLU A 164 -0.81 -14.28 -3.42
CA GLU A 164 -0.32 -13.61 -2.22
C GLU A 164 0.61 -12.46 -2.62
N LEU A 165 0.50 -11.32 -1.94
CA LEU A 165 1.31 -10.14 -2.17
C LEU A 165 2.61 -10.29 -1.41
N TRP A 166 3.70 -10.48 -2.15
CA TRP A 166 5.02 -10.60 -1.56
C TRP A 166 5.71 -9.24 -1.57
N THR A 167 6.18 -8.86 -0.39
CA THR A 167 6.95 -7.64 -0.14
C THR A 167 8.38 -8.09 0.20
N GLY A 168 9.40 -7.40 -0.31
CA GLY A 168 10.80 -7.86 -0.37
C GLY A 168 11.49 -8.46 0.88
N ARG A 169 10.88 -8.48 2.06
CA ARG A 169 11.40 -9.25 3.21
C ARG A 169 10.97 -10.72 3.24
N VAL A 170 9.78 -11.04 2.71
CA VAL A 170 9.30 -12.43 2.52
C VAL A 170 10.29 -13.20 1.61
N TRP A 171 10.95 -12.46 0.73
CA TRP A 171 12.09 -12.87 -0.10
C TRP A 171 13.36 -13.24 0.66
N LEU A 172 13.76 -12.43 1.65
CA LEU A 172 15.07 -12.58 2.31
C LEU A 172 15.13 -13.81 3.20
N GLU A 173 14.02 -14.17 3.85
CA GLU A 173 13.89 -15.43 4.58
C GLU A 173 13.93 -16.63 3.61
N HIS A 174 13.48 -16.47 2.36
CA HIS A 174 13.56 -17.53 1.34
C HIS A 174 14.96 -17.67 0.70
N VAL A 175 15.68 -16.58 0.44
CA VAL A 175 17.02 -16.60 -0.19
C VAL A 175 18.09 -17.08 0.80
N ALA A 176 17.93 -16.84 2.10
CA ALA A 176 18.85 -17.33 3.13
C ALA A 176 18.90 -18.87 3.23
N ASP A 177 17.87 -19.56 2.74
CA ASP A 177 17.78 -21.03 2.65
C ASP A 177 18.35 -21.59 1.32
N ARG A 178 18.94 -20.78 0.45
CA ARG A 178 19.70 -21.28 -0.70
C ARG A 178 21.13 -21.64 -0.24
N PRO A 179 21.61 -22.87 -0.51
CA PRO A 179 23.00 -23.25 -0.23
C PRO A 179 24.01 -22.44 -1.04
#